data_AF-A0A5C7DPY1-F1
#
_entry.id   AF-A0A5C7DPY1-F1
#
_cell.length_a   1.000
_cell.length_b   1.000
_cell.length_c   1.000
_cell.angle_alpha   90.00
_cell.angle_beta   90.00
_cell.angle_gamma   90.00
#
_symmetry.space_group_name_H-M   'P 1'
#
loop_
_entity.id
_entity.type
_entity.pdbx_description
1 polymer ?
#
loop_
_entity_poly.entity_id
_entity_poly.type
_entity_poly.pdbx_seq_one_letter_code
_entity_poly.pdbx_strand_id
1 'polypeptide(L)'
;MKILQFFYDNYPKFYLPYERKIQIQSQKNIIIKGGFACGKKNLILNFLSLYKTENILFIDCFDLKFEEDIFKHLNSFLTYNPQIKFLALCNFNHNFDFNSLKHLNLQIILSTFNANLHIDYFEELYLDYLDFEEFLSLNKKHIETKTMVSYFLHTGPNIMLNQNISSTYLKSFYNPLELTILKQIASQIGTEFSINDLLKTLKN
;
A
#
# COMPACT_ATOMS: atom_id res chain seq x y z
N MET A 1 9.54 10.27 -21.62
CA MET A 1 10.08 9.00 -22.16
C MET A 1 11.34 8.52 -21.44
N LYS A 2 12.40 9.34 -21.27
CA LYS A 2 13.67 8.89 -20.63
C LYS A 2 13.50 8.34 -19.20
N ILE A 3 12.61 8.92 -18.39
CA ILE A 3 12.38 8.45 -17.01
C ILE A 3 11.63 7.10 -16.97
N LEU A 4 10.66 6.88 -17.87
CA LEU A 4 9.99 5.58 -18.00
C LEU A 4 10.98 4.47 -18.39
N GLN A 5 11.87 4.79 -19.33
CA GLN A 5 12.95 3.89 -19.71
C GLN A 5 13.86 3.61 -18.52
N PHE A 6 14.23 4.63 -17.74
CA PHE A 6 15.01 4.44 -16.51
C PHE A 6 14.34 3.47 -15.54
N PHE A 7 13.04 3.62 -15.25
CA PHE A 7 12.33 2.69 -14.36
C PHE A 7 12.22 1.28 -14.92
N TYR A 8 12.04 1.15 -16.23
CA TYR A 8 12.01 -0.14 -16.91
C TYR A 8 13.36 -0.86 -16.86
N ASP A 9 14.46 -0.14 -17.11
CA ASP A 9 15.82 -0.69 -17.09
C ASP A 9 16.31 -0.97 -15.66
N ASN A 10 15.84 -0.20 -14.67
CA ASN A 10 16.27 -0.29 -13.26
C ASN A 10 15.21 -0.93 -12.38
N TYR A 11 14.81 -2.14 -12.73
CA TYR A 11 13.86 -2.93 -11.95
C TYR A 11 14.39 -3.21 -10.52
N PRO A 12 13.56 -3.10 -9.45
CA PRO A 12 13.99 -3.37 -8.08
C PRO A 12 14.49 -4.80 -7.88
N LYS A 13 15.59 -4.99 -7.15
CA LYS A 13 16.04 -6.35 -6.82
C LYS A 13 15.05 -7.02 -5.87
N PHE A 14 14.53 -8.18 -6.25
CA PHE A 14 13.69 -9.01 -5.40
C PHE A 14 14.54 -9.64 -4.29
N TYR A 15 14.35 -9.15 -3.07
CA TYR A 15 14.58 -9.97 -1.89
C TYR A 15 13.20 -10.44 -1.45
N LEU A 16 13.00 -11.76 -1.29
CA LEU A 16 11.82 -12.35 -0.67
C LEU A 16 11.97 -12.16 0.84
N PRO A 17 11.54 -11.03 1.44
CA PRO A 17 11.97 -10.72 2.79
C PRO A 17 11.16 -11.56 3.78
N TYR A 18 9.95 -11.97 3.39
CA TYR A 18 9.00 -12.84 4.09
C TYR A 18 7.74 -12.99 3.23
N GLU A 19 7.00 -14.06 3.41
CA GLU A 19 5.70 -14.25 2.76
C GLU A 19 4.57 -13.71 3.64
N ARG A 20 3.58 -13.08 3.01
CA ARG A 20 2.31 -12.71 3.65
C ARG A 20 1.33 -13.86 3.51
N LYS A 21 0.44 -14.01 4.48
CA LYS A 21 -0.72 -14.91 4.38
C LYS A 21 -1.65 -14.49 3.23
N ILE A 22 -1.81 -13.18 3.04
CA ILE A 22 -2.54 -12.60 1.92
C ILE A 22 -1.64 -12.58 0.68
N GLN A 23 -2.16 -13.05 -0.46
CA GLN A 23 -1.43 -13.08 -1.74
C GLN A 23 -2.26 -12.49 -2.87
N ILE A 24 -1.58 -11.96 -3.90
CA ILE A 24 -2.21 -11.53 -5.15
C ILE A 24 -2.43 -12.79 -6.01
N GLN A 25 -3.69 -13.21 -6.14
CA GLN A 25 -4.07 -14.43 -6.87
C GLN A 25 -4.86 -14.16 -8.16
N SER A 26 -5.37 -12.95 -8.31
CA SER A 26 -6.20 -12.54 -9.44
C SER A 26 -5.35 -12.14 -10.64
N GLN A 27 -5.86 -12.41 -11.85
CA GLN A 27 -5.33 -11.84 -13.09
C GLN A 27 -5.93 -10.46 -13.41
N LYS A 28 -6.92 -10.01 -12.63
CA LYS A 28 -7.53 -8.69 -12.81
C LYS A 28 -6.63 -7.58 -12.29
N ASN A 29 -6.94 -6.37 -12.72
CA ASN A 29 -6.35 -5.16 -12.14
C ASN A 29 -6.71 -5.07 -10.65
N ILE A 30 -5.77 -4.67 -9.81
CA ILE A 30 -5.92 -4.70 -8.36
C ILE A 30 -5.39 -3.41 -7.71
N ILE A 31 -6.12 -2.90 -6.72
CA ILE A 31 -5.71 -1.82 -5.83
C ILE A 31 -5.45 -2.41 -4.46
N ILE A 32 -4.21 -2.29 -3.99
CA ILE A 32 -3.81 -2.68 -2.65
C ILE A 32 -3.84 -1.45 -1.75
N LYS A 33 -4.79 -1.44 -0.83
CA LYS A 33 -5.00 -0.38 0.15
C LYS A 33 -4.42 -0.79 1.49
N GLY A 34 -4.04 0.17 2.31
CA GLY A 34 -3.57 -0.10 3.67
C GLY A 34 -2.62 0.96 4.19
N GLY A 35 -2.22 0.81 5.44
CA GLY A 35 -1.40 1.79 6.14
C GLY A 35 -0.02 2.02 5.54
N PHE A 36 0.59 3.16 5.88
CA PHE A 36 1.98 3.42 5.53
C PHE A 36 2.89 2.33 6.12
N ALA A 37 3.83 1.81 5.33
CA ALA A 37 4.75 0.74 5.72
C ALA A 37 4.12 -0.62 6.12
N CYS A 38 2.85 -0.91 5.80
CA CYS A 38 2.24 -2.23 6.08
C CYS A 38 2.72 -3.37 5.17
N GLY A 39 3.74 -3.14 4.32
CA GLY A 39 4.30 -4.18 3.45
C GLY A 39 3.67 -4.29 2.05
N LYS A 40 2.84 -3.33 1.60
CA LYS A 40 2.23 -3.35 0.25
C LYS A 40 3.25 -3.51 -0.87
N LYS A 41 4.33 -2.74 -0.83
CA LYS A 41 5.43 -2.82 -1.81
C LYS A 41 6.05 -4.22 -1.84
N ASN A 42 6.29 -4.83 -0.67
CA ASN A 42 6.83 -6.19 -0.59
C ASN A 42 5.84 -7.23 -1.13
N LEU A 43 4.54 -7.08 -0.86
CA LEU A 43 3.51 -7.95 -1.42
C LEU A 43 3.51 -7.91 -2.96
N ILE A 44 3.59 -6.71 -3.55
CA ILE A 44 3.69 -6.53 -5.00
C ILE A 44 4.98 -7.14 -5.53
N LEU A 45 6.12 -6.86 -4.91
CA LEU A 45 7.42 -7.40 -5.34
C LEU A 45 7.47 -8.93 -5.25
N ASN A 46 6.93 -9.53 -4.19
CA ASN A 46 6.85 -10.98 -4.05
C ASN A 46 6.02 -11.60 -5.19
N PHE A 47 4.85 -11.03 -5.51
CA PHE A 47 4.05 -11.48 -6.65
C PHE A 47 4.81 -11.35 -7.98
N LEU A 48 5.42 -10.19 -8.21
CA LEU A 48 6.16 -9.90 -9.44
C LEU A 48 7.43 -10.75 -9.60
N SER A 49 8.01 -11.25 -8.50
CA SER A 49 9.21 -12.09 -8.53
C SER A 49 9.02 -13.44 -9.24
N LEU A 50 7.77 -13.85 -9.42
CA LEU A 50 7.38 -15.05 -10.17
C LEU A 50 7.50 -14.87 -11.70
N TYR A 51 7.70 -13.64 -12.16
CA TYR A 51 7.70 -13.28 -13.58
C TYR A 51 9.05 -12.71 -14.01
N LYS A 52 9.34 -12.78 -15.31
CA LYS A 52 10.55 -12.19 -15.88
C LYS A 52 10.48 -10.66 -15.82
N THR A 53 11.60 -10.03 -15.47
CA THR A 53 11.73 -8.56 -15.34
C THR A 53 11.36 -7.80 -16.61
N GLU A 54 11.65 -8.36 -17.79
CA GLU A 54 11.28 -7.79 -19.11
C GLU A 54 9.76 -7.60 -19.29
N ASN A 55 8.94 -8.33 -18.54
CA ASN A 55 7.48 -8.20 -18.60
C ASN A 55 6.92 -7.15 -17.64
N ILE A 56 7.77 -6.44 -16.89
CA ILE A 56 7.34 -5.68 -15.72
C ILE A 56 7.81 -4.23 -15.83
N LEU A 57 6.87 -3.30 -15.67
CA LEU A 57 7.17 -1.90 -15.40
C LEU A 57 6.79 -1.61 -13.95
N PHE A 58 7.79 -1.34 -13.12
CA PHE A 58 7.60 -1.00 -11.72
C PHE A 58 7.98 0.47 -11.49
N ILE A 59 7.06 1.24 -10.91
CA ILE A 59 7.25 2.65 -10.60
C ILE A 59 6.85 2.89 -9.15
N ASP A 60 7.75 3.46 -8.36
CA ASP A 60 7.43 3.95 -7.01
C ASP A 60 7.20 5.45 -7.08
N CYS A 61 5.99 5.92 -6.79
CA CYS A 61 5.64 7.34 -6.85
C CYS A 61 6.32 8.16 -5.74
N PHE A 62 6.95 7.51 -4.75
CA PHE A 62 7.79 8.16 -3.74
C PHE A 62 9.28 8.18 -4.10
N ASP A 63 9.68 7.60 -5.24
CA ASP A 63 11.06 7.74 -5.73
C ASP A 63 11.36 9.20 -6.03
N LEU A 64 12.54 9.69 -5.63
CA LEU A 64 12.96 11.07 -5.86
C LEU A 64 13.02 11.47 -7.33
N LYS A 65 13.14 10.50 -8.24
CA LYS A 65 13.19 10.70 -9.69
C LYS A 65 11.81 10.67 -10.34
N PHE A 66 10.76 10.35 -9.58
CA PHE A 66 9.40 10.32 -10.09
C PHE A 66 8.88 11.73 -10.33
N GLU A 67 8.29 11.95 -11.49
CA GLU A 67 7.61 13.18 -11.87
C GLU A 67 6.23 12.81 -12.43
N GLU A 68 5.17 13.52 -12.02
CA GLU A 68 3.79 13.19 -12.45
C GLU A 68 3.61 13.25 -13.98
N ASP A 69 4.41 14.07 -14.68
CA ASP A 69 4.39 14.19 -16.14
C ASP A 69 4.70 12.88 -16.88
N ILE A 70 5.30 11.89 -16.19
CA ILE A 70 5.49 10.54 -16.70
C ILE A 70 4.18 9.92 -17.19
N PHE A 71 3.07 10.19 -16.50
CA PHE A 71 1.76 9.61 -16.85
C PHE A 71 1.27 10.03 -18.24
N LYS A 72 1.63 11.24 -18.71
CA LYS A 72 1.29 11.70 -20.07
C LYS A 72 1.92 10.81 -21.14
N HIS A 73 3.07 10.21 -20.84
CA HIS A 73 3.82 9.36 -21.76
C HIS A 73 3.64 7.86 -21.50
N LEU A 74 3.01 7.49 -20.40
CA LEU A 74 2.88 6.10 -19.96
C LEU A 74 2.16 5.23 -21.01
N ASN A 75 1.03 5.72 -21.52
CA ASN A 75 0.26 4.99 -22.54
C ASN A 75 1.12 4.70 -23.78
N SER A 76 1.72 5.74 -24.37
CA SER A 76 2.61 5.57 -25.54
C SER A 76 3.76 4.60 -25.27
N PHE A 77 4.39 4.68 -24.10
CA PHE A 77 5.50 3.80 -23.73
C PHE A 77 5.10 2.33 -23.65
N LEU A 78 3.92 2.05 -23.09
CA LEU A 78 3.39 0.69 -22.99
C LEU A 78 2.98 0.15 -24.37
N THR A 79 2.43 0.99 -25.25
CA THR A 79 2.14 0.60 -26.63
C THR A 79 3.41 0.24 -27.41
N TYR A 80 4.52 0.98 -27.22
CA TYR A 80 5.81 0.68 -27.85
C TYR A 80 6.51 -0.55 -27.27
N ASN A 81 6.15 -0.98 -26.06
CA ASN A 81 6.78 -2.09 -25.35
C ASN A 81 5.73 -3.20 -25.03
N PRO A 82 5.23 -3.92 -26.03
CA PRO A 82 4.17 -4.93 -25.86
C PRO A 82 4.60 -6.14 -25.01
N GLN A 83 5.90 -6.29 -24.74
CA GLN A 83 6.40 -7.29 -23.80
C GLN A 83 5.98 -7.03 -22.35
N ILE A 84 5.67 -5.78 -21.99
CA ILE A 84 5.24 -5.42 -20.63
C ILE A 84 3.83 -5.95 -20.40
N LYS A 85 3.71 -6.92 -19.49
CA LYS A 85 2.45 -7.54 -19.08
C LYS A 85 1.97 -7.05 -17.72
N PHE A 86 2.86 -6.49 -16.91
CA PHE A 86 2.55 -6.02 -15.56
C PHE A 86 2.98 -4.56 -15.40
N LEU A 87 2.03 -3.71 -15.02
CA LEU A 87 2.28 -2.34 -14.59
C LEU A 87 2.05 -2.25 -13.09
N ALA A 88 3.11 -2.00 -12.32
CA ALA A 88 3.04 -1.83 -10.88
C ALA A 88 3.33 -0.38 -10.49
N LEU A 89 2.34 0.29 -9.89
CA LEU A 89 2.49 1.66 -9.35
C LEU A 89 2.41 1.61 -7.82
N CYS A 90 3.53 1.85 -7.15
CA CYS A 90 3.58 1.94 -5.70
C CYS A 90 3.35 3.36 -5.19
N ASN A 91 2.72 3.47 -4.02
CA ASN A 91 2.44 4.74 -3.33
C ASN A 91 1.64 5.74 -4.19
N PHE A 92 0.71 5.22 -4.99
CA PHE A 92 -0.08 6.01 -5.91
C PHE A 92 -1.10 6.89 -5.17
N ASN A 93 -1.04 8.20 -5.42
CA ASN A 93 -1.98 9.18 -4.90
C ASN A 93 -2.24 10.33 -5.92
N HIS A 94 -2.16 10.02 -7.20
CA HIS A 94 -2.28 10.98 -8.29
C HIS A 94 -3.56 10.75 -9.09
N ASN A 95 -3.96 11.74 -9.88
CA ASN A 95 -5.08 11.57 -10.80
C ASN A 95 -4.56 11.02 -12.13
N PHE A 96 -5.00 9.81 -12.50
CA PHE A 96 -4.65 9.19 -13.77
C PHE A 96 -5.86 8.43 -14.33
N ASP A 97 -6.15 8.63 -15.61
CA ASP A 97 -7.24 7.90 -16.28
C ASP A 97 -6.75 6.55 -16.80
N PHE A 98 -7.01 5.51 -16.01
CA PHE A 98 -6.70 4.12 -16.36
C PHE A 98 -7.54 3.58 -17.53
N ASN A 99 -8.63 4.25 -17.94
CA ASN A 99 -9.38 3.85 -19.13
C ASN A 99 -8.54 3.94 -20.40
N SER A 100 -7.60 4.88 -20.44
CA SER A 100 -6.65 5.04 -21.54
C SER A 100 -5.83 3.77 -21.80
N LEU A 101 -5.63 2.92 -20.79
CA LEU A 101 -4.84 1.68 -20.88
C LEU A 101 -5.67 0.41 -21.15
N LYS A 102 -7.02 0.50 -21.21
CA LYS A 102 -7.91 -0.67 -21.38
C LYS A 102 -7.67 -1.49 -22.64
N HIS A 103 -7.16 -0.84 -23.69
CA HIS A 103 -6.86 -1.50 -24.97
C HIS A 103 -5.57 -2.34 -24.90
N LEU A 104 -4.76 -2.18 -23.84
CA LEU A 104 -3.54 -2.94 -23.62
C LEU A 104 -3.86 -4.18 -22.78
N ASN A 105 -3.36 -5.34 -23.21
CA ASN A 105 -3.55 -6.60 -22.49
C ASN A 105 -2.52 -6.75 -21.36
N LEU A 106 -2.61 -5.90 -20.34
CA LEU A 106 -1.71 -5.88 -19.19
C LEU A 106 -2.48 -5.86 -17.88
N GLN A 107 -1.88 -6.43 -16.83
CA GLN A 107 -2.40 -6.36 -15.46
C GLN A 107 -1.81 -5.14 -14.74
N ILE A 108 -2.69 -4.33 -14.16
CA ILE A 108 -2.33 -3.13 -13.39
C ILE A 108 -2.44 -3.43 -11.90
N ILE A 109 -1.35 -3.20 -11.17
CA ILE A 109 -1.25 -3.41 -9.72
C ILE A 109 -0.91 -2.07 -9.09
N LEU A 110 -1.82 -1.55 -8.28
CA LEU A 110 -1.64 -0.28 -7.59
C LEU A 110 -1.45 -0.54 -6.10
N SER A 111 -0.61 0.23 -5.44
CA SER A 111 -0.71 0.39 -3.99
C SER A 111 -0.93 1.84 -3.60
N THR A 112 -1.79 2.05 -2.61
CA THR A 112 -2.11 3.38 -2.10
C THR A 112 -2.26 3.36 -0.58
N PHE A 113 -2.07 4.53 0.03
CA PHE A 113 -2.43 4.80 1.42
C PHE A 113 -3.78 5.51 1.54
N ASN A 114 -4.41 5.86 0.42
CA ASN A 114 -5.73 6.47 0.39
C ASN A 114 -6.82 5.38 0.39
N ALA A 115 -7.45 5.16 1.54
CA ALA A 115 -8.54 4.18 1.68
C ALA A 115 -9.72 4.46 0.75
N ASN A 116 -9.95 5.74 0.41
CA ASN A 116 -11.10 6.18 -0.38
C ASN A 116 -10.87 6.10 -1.89
N LEU A 117 -9.66 5.76 -2.35
CA LEU A 117 -9.38 5.63 -3.78
C LEU A 117 -10.17 4.44 -4.34
N HIS A 118 -11.13 4.70 -5.23
CA HIS A 118 -11.86 3.67 -5.95
C HIS A 118 -11.66 3.89 -7.45
N ILE A 119 -11.34 2.81 -8.16
CA ILE A 119 -11.21 2.82 -9.62
C ILE A 119 -12.05 1.66 -10.15
N ASP A 120 -12.96 1.97 -11.06
CA ASP A 120 -13.83 0.94 -11.64
C ASP A 120 -13.01 -0.15 -12.31
N TYR A 121 -13.51 -1.39 -12.25
CA TYR A 121 -12.88 -2.59 -12.82
C TYR A 121 -11.57 -3.04 -12.13
N PHE A 122 -11.19 -2.42 -11.01
CA PHE A 122 -10.14 -2.93 -10.15
C PHE A 122 -10.72 -3.70 -8.98
N GLU A 123 -10.11 -4.83 -8.64
CA GLU A 123 -10.36 -5.51 -7.38
C GLU A 123 -9.64 -4.77 -6.24
N GLU A 124 -10.28 -4.68 -5.08
CA GLU A 124 -9.69 -4.05 -3.90
C GLU A 124 -9.16 -5.10 -2.93
N LEU A 125 -7.92 -4.91 -2.49
CA LEU A 125 -7.29 -5.72 -1.47
C LEU A 125 -6.83 -4.82 -0.33
N TYR A 126 -7.38 -5.03 0.86
CA TYR A 126 -6.93 -4.33 2.06
C TYR A 126 -5.82 -5.14 2.72
N LEU A 127 -4.64 -4.53 2.84
CA LEU A 127 -3.49 -5.10 3.50
C LEU A 127 -3.25 -4.39 4.83
N ASP A 128 -3.50 -5.12 5.90
CA ASP A 128 -3.13 -4.67 7.23
C ASP A 128 -1.64 -4.96 7.52
N TYR A 129 -1.16 -4.49 8.66
CA TYR A 129 0.14 -4.85 9.19
C TYR A 129 0.24 -6.35 9.49
N LEU A 130 1.44 -6.75 9.91
CA LEU A 130 1.71 -8.15 10.18
C LEU A 130 0.93 -8.61 11.40
N ASP A 131 0.26 -9.75 11.27
CA ASP A 131 -0.20 -10.45 12.45
C ASP A 131 0.98 -11.04 13.24
N PHE A 132 0.71 -11.57 14.42
CA PHE A 132 1.76 -12.10 15.28
C PHE A 132 2.53 -13.26 14.66
N GLU A 133 1.89 -14.12 13.86
CA GLU A 133 2.56 -15.26 13.21
C GLU A 133 3.46 -14.78 12.06
N GLU A 134 2.98 -13.84 11.25
CA GLU A 134 3.77 -13.17 10.21
C GLU A 134 4.97 -12.42 10.84
N PHE A 135 4.75 -11.73 11.96
CA PHE A 135 5.81 -11.08 12.74
C PHE A 135 6.86 -12.06 13.28
N LEU A 136 6.44 -13.21 13.80
CA LEU A 136 7.34 -14.27 14.26
C LEU A 136 8.17 -14.83 13.10
N SER A 137 7.54 -15.04 11.94
CA SER A 137 8.19 -15.57 10.74
C SER A 137 9.32 -14.66 10.22
N LEU A 138 9.23 -13.36 10.50
CA LEU A 138 10.25 -12.36 10.19
C LEU A 138 11.42 -12.38 11.17
N ASN A 139 11.11 -12.62 12.44
CA ASN A 139 12.04 -12.52 13.54
C ASN A 139 12.50 -13.91 14.00
N LYS A 140 12.96 -14.76 13.07
CA LYS A 140 13.43 -16.14 13.31
C LYS A 140 14.68 -16.25 14.20
N LYS A 141 15.18 -15.16 14.78
CA LYS A 141 16.26 -15.22 15.76
C LYS A 141 15.73 -15.99 16.98
N HIS A 142 16.52 -16.90 17.53
CA HIS A 142 16.18 -17.76 18.67
C HIS A 142 15.86 -16.95 19.94
N ILE A 143 14.70 -16.29 19.94
CA ILE A 143 14.17 -15.49 21.03
C ILE A 143 12.98 -16.27 21.58
N GLU A 144 12.90 -16.38 22.90
CA GLU A 144 11.77 -17.03 23.56
C GLU A 144 10.44 -16.38 23.15
N THR A 145 9.41 -17.19 22.96
CA THR A 145 8.09 -16.73 22.49
C THR A 145 7.51 -15.65 23.40
N LYS A 146 7.73 -15.72 24.72
CA LYS A 146 7.29 -14.68 25.67
C LYS A 146 7.89 -13.32 25.37
N THR A 147 9.18 -13.28 25.05
CA THR A 147 9.90 -12.05 24.68
C THR A 147 9.42 -11.52 23.34
N MET A 148 9.03 -12.40 22.41
CA MET A 148 8.45 -12.01 21.13
C MET A 148 7.04 -11.45 21.25
N VAL A 149 6.20 -12.03 22.11
CA VAL A 149 4.86 -11.49 22.41
C VAL A 149 4.99 -10.11 23.03
N SER A 150 5.84 -9.93 24.05
CA SER A 150 6.04 -8.61 24.65
C SER A 150 6.57 -7.60 23.64
N TYR A 151 7.54 -7.99 22.81
CA TYR A 151 8.09 -7.14 21.77
C TYR A 151 7.02 -6.73 20.74
N PHE A 152 6.19 -7.66 20.27
CA PHE A 152 5.06 -7.37 19.37
C PHE A 152 4.04 -6.42 19.98
N LEU A 153 3.67 -6.62 21.25
CA LEU A 153 2.71 -5.75 21.95
C LEU A 153 3.28 -4.34 22.20
N HIS A 154 4.59 -4.22 22.47
CA HIS A 154 5.24 -2.93 22.71
C HIS A 154 5.51 -2.14 21.43
N THR A 155 5.97 -2.80 20.37
CA THR A 155 6.30 -2.15 19.08
C THR A 155 5.07 -2.03 18.16
N GLY A 156 4.02 -2.80 18.45
CA GLY A 156 2.89 -2.97 17.58
C GLY A 156 3.24 -3.77 16.32
N PRO A 157 2.26 -3.96 15.41
CA PRO A 157 2.45 -4.75 14.20
C PRO A 157 3.34 -4.04 13.14
N ASN A 158 3.84 -2.85 13.45
CA ASN A 158 4.57 -1.97 12.54
C ASN A 158 6.06 -1.93 12.90
N ILE A 159 6.78 -3.01 12.56
CA ILE A 159 8.20 -3.24 12.89
C ILE A 159 9.12 -2.07 12.44
N MET A 160 8.72 -1.26 11.45
CA MET A 160 9.54 -0.17 10.92
C MET A 160 9.31 1.21 11.55
N LEU A 161 8.26 1.42 12.35
CA LEU A 161 7.88 2.77 12.82
C LEU A 161 8.34 3.11 14.24
N ASN A 162 9.62 2.94 14.52
CA ASN A 162 10.29 3.61 15.66
C ASN A 162 10.51 5.12 15.42
N GLN A 163 9.86 5.74 14.42
CA GLN A 163 9.99 7.16 14.13
C GLN A 163 8.61 7.80 13.89
N ASN A 164 8.15 8.57 14.88
CA ASN A 164 7.26 9.73 14.79
C ASN A 164 6.06 9.67 13.83
N ILE A 165 5.31 8.58 13.80
CA ILE A 165 4.08 8.48 13.00
C ILE A 165 2.91 8.12 13.91
N SER A 166 2.21 9.14 14.43
CA SER A 166 0.93 8.94 15.14
C SER A 166 -0.27 9.41 14.32
N SER A 167 -0.12 10.39 13.42
CA SER A 167 -1.26 11.02 12.73
C SER A 167 -1.48 10.53 11.30
N THR A 168 -0.44 10.13 10.57
CA THR A 168 -0.56 9.63 9.19
C THR A 168 -1.05 8.18 9.13
N TYR A 169 -0.77 7.38 10.18
CA TYR A 169 -1.30 6.02 10.33
C TYR A 169 -2.84 6.03 10.36
N LEU A 170 -3.44 6.75 11.31
CA LEU A 170 -4.90 6.76 11.45
C LEU A 170 -5.58 7.28 10.17
N LYS A 171 -5.01 8.31 9.53
CA LYS A 171 -5.52 8.87 8.27
C LYS A 171 -5.55 7.88 7.09
N SER A 172 -4.78 6.80 7.16
CA SER A 172 -4.74 5.78 6.11
C SER A 172 -5.80 4.69 6.26
N PHE A 173 -6.40 4.54 7.45
CA PHE A 173 -7.44 3.52 7.73
C PHE A 173 -8.83 4.12 7.87
N TYR A 174 -8.93 5.36 8.33
CA TYR A 174 -10.21 5.98 8.69
C TYR A 174 -10.54 7.15 7.77
N ASN A 175 -11.82 7.28 7.43
CA ASN A 175 -12.32 8.43 6.67
C ASN A 175 -12.32 9.72 7.54
N PRO A 176 -12.46 10.92 6.94
CA PRO A 176 -12.41 12.18 7.69
C PRO A 176 -13.42 12.27 8.85
N LEU A 177 -14.60 11.66 8.69
CA LEU A 177 -15.65 11.65 9.72
C LEU A 177 -15.28 10.71 10.87
N GLU A 178 -14.81 9.50 10.57
CA GLU A 178 -14.31 8.52 11.55
C GLU A 178 -13.12 9.06 12.33
N LEU A 179 -12.20 9.78 11.68
CA LEU A 179 -11.10 10.47 12.36
C LEU A 179 -11.60 11.55 13.32
N THR A 180 -12.68 12.26 12.95
CA THR A 180 -13.28 13.29 13.80
C THR A 180 -13.95 12.66 15.02
N ILE A 181 -14.66 11.54 14.82
CA ILE A 181 -15.22 10.72 15.90
C ILE A 181 -14.11 10.26 16.85
N LEU A 182 -13.05 9.63 16.31
CA LEU A 182 -11.92 9.16 17.11
C LEU A 182 -11.25 10.28 17.90
N LYS A 183 -11.12 11.47 17.30
CA LYS A 183 -10.58 12.66 17.98
C LYS A 183 -11.45 13.12 19.15
N GLN A 184 -12.78 13.10 19.00
CA GLN A 184 -13.72 13.43 20.07
C GLN A 184 -13.65 12.41 21.22
N ILE A 185 -13.66 11.12 20.89
CA ILE A 185 -13.50 10.05 21.89
C ILE A 185 -12.17 10.21 22.63
N ALA A 186 -11.08 10.46 21.91
CA ALA A 186 -9.76 10.67 22.50
C ALA A 186 -9.71 11.91 23.43
N SER A 187 -10.47 12.95 23.12
CA SER A 187 -10.55 14.16 23.97
C SER A 187 -11.30 13.94 25.29
N GLN A 188 -12.07 12.86 25.40
CA GLN A 188 -12.89 12.51 26.56
C GLN A 188 -12.33 11.30 27.33
N ILE A 189 -11.07 10.93 27.09
CA ILE A 189 -10.40 9.85 27.83
C ILE A 189 -10.41 10.17 29.32
N GLY A 190 -10.96 9.26 30.13
CA GLY A 190 -11.07 9.41 31.59
C GLY A 190 -12.37 10.07 32.06
N THR A 191 -13.27 10.45 31.15
CA THR A 191 -14.60 10.98 31.47
C THR A 191 -15.70 10.12 30.85
N GLU A 192 -16.81 9.93 31.56
CA GLU A 192 -18.00 9.32 30.98
C GLU A 192 -18.69 10.31 30.04
N PHE A 193 -19.05 9.86 28.84
CA PHE A 193 -19.81 10.65 27.87
C PHE A 193 -20.88 9.78 27.21
N SER A 194 -21.97 10.40 26.75
CA SER A 194 -23.01 9.69 26.02
C SER A 194 -22.79 9.76 24.51
N ILE A 195 -23.25 8.72 23.80
CA ILE A 195 -23.23 8.70 22.32
C ILE A 195 -24.03 9.88 21.74
N ASN A 196 -25.09 10.33 22.45
CA ASN A 196 -25.90 11.47 22.04
C ASN A 196 -25.12 12.79 22.09
N ASP A 197 -24.21 12.96 23.03
CA ASP A 197 -23.36 14.17 23.12
C ASP A 197 -22.38 14.21 21.94
N LEU A 198 -21.82 13.06 21.59
CA LEU A 198 -20.94 12.90 20.44
C LEU A 198 -21.67 13.20 19.11
N LEU A 199 -22.91 12.72 18.98
CA LEU A 199 -23.79 13.03 17.83
C LEU A 199 -24.13 14.52 17.71
N LYS A 200 -24.35 15.22 18.83
CA LYS A 200 -24.60 16.67 18.83
C LYS A 200 -23.36 17.43 18.36
N THR A 201 -22.18 17.03 18.80
CA THR A 201 -20.92 17.68 18.41
C THR A 201 -20.50 17.40 16.97
N LEU A 202 -21.03 16.37 16.32
CA LEU A 202 -20.79 16.07 14.90
C LEU A 202 -21.78 16.76 13.94
N LYS A 203 -22.95 17.21 14.45
CA LYS A 203 -23.98 17.91 13.65
C LYS A 203 -23.72 19.41 13.47
N ASN A 204 -22.82 19.98 14.27
CA ASN A 204 -22.36 21.37 14.19
C ASN A 204 -21.06 21.47 13.37
#